data_AF-A0A2A2LCK8-F1
#
_entry.id   AF-A0A2A2LCK8-F1
#
_cell.length_a   1.000
_cell.length_b   1.000
_cell.length_c   1.000
_cell.angle_alpha   90.00
_cell.angle_beta   90.00
_cell.angle_gamma   90.00
#
_symmetry.space_group_name_H-M   'P 1'
#
loop_
_entity.id
_entity.type
_entity.pdbx_description
1 polymer ?
#
loop_
_entity_poly.entity_id
_entity_poly.type
_entity_poly.pdbx_seq_one_letter_code
_entity_poly.pdbx_strand_id
1 'polypeptide(L)'
;MPVLERSMTVQEEGGKSSSQLLPRKGPASSRLSRSKSTKRGNLGSISTLSFSQKQALSLSWRALRPQAAALFRKVFLELEIASVKVKQIFYKASLVDAFNRDEENSATMEVHIKLLIKFFDDLIPLLDDEKEAVDLIRRIGSTHAILAKSCSFTSDIWERLGEITMERVCTHETLQKTREASRAWRTLLACVIDELRSGFDGEARIHKKVSSSDQLERGDESPENDLHEKMRQLRVDYKNSMPYT
;
A
#
# COMPACT_ATOMS: atom_id res chain seq x y z
N MET A 1 44.30 -30.73 -23.10
CA MET A 1 45.26 -31.19 -24.11
C MET A 1 46.31 -32.03 -23.39
N PRO A 2 46.71 -33.23 -23.86
CA PRO A 2 45.91 -34.38 -24.29
C PRO A 2 46.39 -35.74 -23.67
N VAL A 3 45.70 -36.82 -24.07
CA VAL A 3 46.14 -38.24 -24.20
C VAL A 3 46.00 -39.25 -23.03
N LEU A 4 45.00 -40.13 -23.24
CA LEU A 4 44.90 -41.59 -23.07
C LEU A 4 45.81 -42.33 -22.05
N GLU A 5 45.18 -43.21 -21.26
CA GLU A 5 45.39 -44.65 -21.47
C GLU A 5 44.15 -45.49 -21.09
N ARG A 6 44.04 -46.62 -21.78
CA ARG A 6 42.90 -47.52 -21.94
C ARG A 6 43.26 -48.83 -21.24
N SER A 7 42.35 -49.46 -20.53
CA SER A 7 42.30 -50.93 -20.52
C SER A 7 40.94 -51.48 -20.09
N MET A 8 40.51 -52.43 -20.91
CA MET A 8 39.26 -53.16 -20.88
C MET A 8 39.42 -54.43 -20.05
N THR A 9 38.36 -54.87 -19.41
CA THR A 9 38.06 -56.31 -19.30
C THR A 9 36.58 -56.52 -19.59
N VAL A 10 36.32 -57.54 -20.40
CA VAL A 10 35.04 -57.96 -20.98
C VAL A 10 34.74 -59.35 -20.42
N GLN A 11 33.46 -59.64 -20.14
CA GLN A 11 32.70 -60.88 -20.48
C GLN A 11 31.44 -60.92 -19.59
N GLU A 12 30.24 -60.77 -20.18
CA GLU A 12 29.35 -61.85 -20.71
C GLU A 12 28.66 -62.64 -19.59
N GLU A 13 27.40 -63.06 -19.59
CA GLU A 13 26.24 -63.13 -20.51
C GLU A 13 25.02 -63.33 -19.55
N GLY A 14 23.80 -62.86 -19.81
CA GLY A 14 22.83 -63.49 -20.70
C GLY A 14 21.57 -63.92 -19.94
N GLY A 15 20.38 -63.47 -20.34
CA GLY A 15 19.11 -63.84 -19.68
C GLY A 15 17.85 -63.08 -20.12
N LYS A 16 17.40 -63.34 -21.36
CA LYS A 16 16.10 -63.07 -22.02
C LYS A 16 14.88 -63.50 -21.14
N SER A 17 13.62 -63.06 -21.29
CA SER A 17 12.88 -62.13 -22.16
C SER A 17 11.40 -62.08 -21.70
N SER A 18 10.72 -60.96 -21.98
CA SER A 18 9.28 -60.79 -22.30
C SER A 18 8.19 -61.08 -21.25
N SER A 19 7.01 -60.46 -21.25
CA SER A 19 6.38 -59.29 -21.89
C SER A 19 4.89 -59.46 -21.57
N GLN A 20 4.18 -58.52 -20.93
CA GLN A 20 2.71 -58.32 -21.13
C GLN A 20 2.27 -56.89 -20.71
N LEU A 21 2.30 -55.97 -21.69
CA LEU A 21 1.19 -55.15 -22.21
C LEU A 21 -0.20 -55.35 -21.51
N LEU A 22 -0.98 -54.34 -21.05
CA LEU A 22 -1.66 -53.23 -21.79
C LEU A 22 -2.51 -52.34 -20.79
N PRO A 23 -3.30 -51.30 -21.19
CA PRO A 23 -3.21 -49.93 -20.65
C PRO A 23 -4.52 -49.35 -20.07
N ARG A 24 -4.49 -48.14 -19.49
CA ARG A 24 -5.62 -47.18 -19.62
C ARG A 24 -5.26 -45.72 -19.29
N LYS A 25 -5.63 -44.83 -20.22
CA LYS A 25 -5.62 -43.35 -20.16
C LYS A 25 -6.81 -42.81 -19.35
N GLY A 26 -6.61 -41.67 -18.68
CA GLY A 26 -7.69 -40.77 -18.21
C GLY A 26 -7.17 -39.71 -17.21
N PRO A 27 -7.32 -38.39 -17.47
CA PRO A 27 -6.59 -37.34 -16.74
C PRO A 27 -7.43 -36.62 -15.66
N ALA A 28 -6.75 -35.71 -14.95
CA ALA A 28 -7.27 -34.60 -14.14
C ALA A 28 -7.63 -34.90 -12.67
N SER A 29 -6.69 -34.61 -11.77
CA SER A 29 -6.87 -33.58 -10.73
C SER A 29 -5.57 -33.45 -9.94
N SER A 30 -4.57 -32.75 -10.50
CA SER A 30 -3.50 -32.20 -9.66
C SER A 30 -4.11 -31.06 -8.84
N ARG A 31 -4.70 -31.41 -7.69
CA ARG A 31 -4.90 -30.45 -6.60
C ARG A 31 -3.52 -30.03 -6.13
N LEU A 32 -2.95 -29.06 -6.84
CA LEU A 32 -1.91 -28.19 -6.34
C LEU A 32 -2.51 -27.55 -5.09
N SER A 33 -2.19 -28.13 -3.95
CA SER A 33 -2.24 -27.49 -2.65
C SER A 33 -1.40 -26.22 -2.75
N ARG A 34 -2.05 -25.14 -3.19
CA ARG A 34 -1.51 -23.79 -3.20
C ARG A 34 -1.45 -23.38 -1.75
N SER A 35 -0.37 -23.81 -1.08
CA SER A 35 0.07 -23.25 0.18
C SER A 35 0.29 -21.76 -0.07
N LYS A 36 -0.74 -20.95 0.19
CA LYS A 36 -0.56 -19.54 0.52
C LYS A 36 0.17 -19.52 1.86
N SER A 37 1.47 -19.75 1.81
CA SER A 37 2.37 -19.24 2.84
C SER A 37 2.55 -17.75 2.57
N THR A 38 1.49 -16.98 2.80
CA THR A 38 1.62 -15.58 3.23
C THR A 38 1.86 -15.59 4.72
N LYS A 39 2.91 -16.28 5.17
CA LYS A 39 3.61 -15.89 6.39
C LYS A 39 4.74 -14.96 5.95
N ARG A 40 4.38 -13.73 5.53
CA ARG A 40 5.26 -12.61 5.86
C ARG A 40 5.25 -12.60 7.38
N GLY A 41 6.38 -12.96 7.98
CA GLY A 41 6.52 -12.96 9.43
C GLY A 41 6.07 -11.61 9.97
N ASN A 42 5.58 -11.60 11.20
CA ASN A 42 5.31 -10.38 11.95
C ASN A 42 6.64 -9.60 12.08
N LEU A 43 6.98 -8.76 11.10
CA LEU A 43 8.36 -8.29 10.84
C LEU A 43 8.70 -6.99 11.56
N GLY A 44 7.73 -6.33 12.19
CA GLY A 44 7.99 -5.18 13.05
C GLY A 44 6.82 -4.92 13.98
N SER A 45 7.05 -5.09 15.27
CA SER A 45 6.20 -4.48 16.31
C SER A 45 7.08 -3.54 17.12
N ILE A 46 6.51 -2.42 17.56
CA ILE A 46 7.24 -1.42 18.36
C ILE A 46 7.77 -2.05 19.64
N SER A 47 7.05 -3.01 20.25
CA SER A 47 7.54 -3.79 21.41
C SER A 47 8.87 -4.50 21.19
N THR A 48 9.22 -4.83 19.93
CA THR A 48 10.47 -5.54 19.62
C THR A 48 11.69 -4.62 19.59
N LEU A 49 11.48 -3.30 19.59
CA LEU A 49 12.55 -2.32 19.63
C LEU A 49 13.15 -2.24 21.03
N SER A 50 14.44 -2.55 21.15
CA SER A 50 15.15 -2.35 22.42
C SER A 50 15.29 -0.86 22.76
N PHE A 51 15.59 -0.57 24.03
CA PHE A 51 15.89 0.81 24.47
C PHE A 51 17.00 1.45 23.63
N SER A 52 18.08 0.71 23.33
CA SER A 52 19.18 1.20 22.50
C SER A 52 18.74 1.50 21.05
N GLN A 53 17.79 0.73 20.52
CA GLN A 53 17.22 0.97 19.18
C GLN A 53 16.33 2.20 19.15
N LYS A 54 15.50 2.41 20.18
CA LYS A 54 14.71 3.64 20.33
C LYS A 54 15.62 4.87 20.46
N GLN A 55 16.68 4.78 21.26
CA GLN A 55 17.69 5.85 21.36
C GLN A 55 18.36 6.11 20.00
N ALA A 56 18.72 5.05 19.26
CA ALA A 56 19.30 5.18 17.93
C ALA A 56 18.33 5.84 16.93
N LEU A 57 17.04 5.52 16.98
CA LEU A 57 15.99 6.19 16.19
C LEU A 57 15.93 7.68 16.51
N SER A 58 15.85 8.05 17.80
CA SER A 58 15.80 9.45 18.24
C SER A 58 17.02 10.27 17.80
N LEU A 59 18.22 9.72 17.98
CA LEU A 59 19.46 10.41 17.58
C LEU A 59 19.59 10.54 16.06
N SER A 60 19.28 9.46 15.34
CA SER A 60 19.43 9.45 13.89
C SER A 60 18.34 10.24 13.18
N TRP A 61 17.10 10.29 13.71
CA TRP A 61 16.07 11.19 13.23
C TRP A 61 16.48 12.65 13.40
N ARG A 62 17.00 13.04 14.57
CA ARG A 62 17.49 14.42 14.79
C ARG A 62 18.51 14.85 13.74
N ALA A 63 19.38 13.93 13.32
CA ALA A 63 20.38 14.20 12.29
C ALA A 63 19.81 14.14 10.85
N LEU A 64 18.79 13.32 10.59
CA LEU A 64 18.12 13.22 9.28
C LEU A 64 17.14 14.37 9.04
N ARG A 65 16.44 14.83 10.07
CA ARG A 65 15.31 15.76 10.02
C ARG A 65 15.56 17.02 9.19
N PRO A 66 16.71 17.71 9.28
CA PRO A 66 16.97 18.90 8.44
C PRO A 66 16.95 18.61 6.93
N GLN A 67 17.22 17.37 6.53
CA GLN A 67 17.24 16.90 5.14
C GLN A 67 15.98 16.12 4.75
N ALA A 68 15.07 15.88 5.70
CA ALA A 68 13.91 15.01 5.52
C ALA A 68 12.96 15.51 4.42
N ALA A 69 12.80 16.82 4.26
CA ALA A 69 11.97 17.39 3.19
C ALA A 69 12.49 17.01 1.78
N ALA A 70 13.80 17.07 1.58
CA ALA A 70 14.41 16.67 0.31
C ALA A 70 14.33 15.15 0.11
N LEU A 71 14.50 14.36 1.17
CA LEU A 71 14.37 12.91 1.13
C LEU A 71 12.94 12.49 0.77
N PHE A 72 11.94 12.99 1.50
CA PHE A 72 10.54 12.59 1.29
C PHE A 72 9.96 13.12 -0.01
N ARG A 73 10.45 14.26 -0.53
CA ARG A 73 10.13 14.66 -1.90
C ARG A 73 10.58 13.60 -2.91
N LYS A 74 11.79 13.06 -2.79
CA LYS A 74 12.24 11.96 -3.66
C LYS A 74 11.36 10.73 -3.51
N VAL A 75 10.97 10.37 -2.28
CA VAL A 75 10.05 9.25 -2.01
C VAL A 75 8.71 9.44 -2.74
N PHE A 76 8.07 10.60 -2.61
CA PHE A 76 6.78 10.84 -3.26
C PHE A 76 6.88 10.91 -4.78
N LEU A 77 7.94 11.52 -5.33
CA LEU A 77 8.17 11.55 -6.78
C LEU A 77 8.36 10.14 -7.35
N GLU A 78 9.10 9.27 -6.66
CA GLU A 78 9.22 7.87 -7.07
C GLU A 78 7.91 7.10 -6.94
N LEU A 79 7.12 7.40 -5.91
CA LEU A 79 5.81 6.79 -5.75
C LEU A 79 4.84 7.19 -6.86
N GLU A 80 4.86 8.45 -7.32
CA GLU A 80 4.09 8.90 -8.49
C GLU A 80 4.51 8.19 -9.78
N ILE A 81 5.82 7.95 -9.96
CA ILE A 81 6.35 7.19 -11.10
C ILE A 81 5.88 5.74 -11.03
N ALA A 82 5.94 5.14 -9.84
CA ALA A 82 5.53 3.75 -9.61
C ALA A 82 4.01 3.55 -9.68
N SER A 83 3.21 4.59 -9.41
CA SER A 83 1.75 4.53 -9.39
C SER A 83 1.13 5.78 -10.00
N VAL A 84 0.61 5.63 -11.22
CA VAL A 84 -0.15 6.68 -11.92
C VAL A 84 -1.34 7.17 -11.09
N LYS A 85 -1.95 6.30 -10.27
CA LYS A 85 -3.03 6.68 -9.35
C LYS A 85 -2.58 7.73 -8.33
N VAL A 86 -1.39 7.55 -7.75
CA VAL A 86 -0.83 8.52 -6.78
C VAL A 86 -0.57 9.85 -7.46
N LYS A 87 0.02 9.83 -8.66
CA LYS A 87 0.21 11.03 -9.48
C LYS A 87 -1.10 11.77 -9.74
N GLN A 88 -2.16 11.04 -10.10
CA GLN A 88 -3.48 11.63 -10.32
C GLN A 88 -4.10 12.20 -9.04
N ILE A 89 -3.89 11.57 -7.88
CA ILE A 89 -4.39 12.06 -6.59
C ILE A 89 -3.73 13.40 -6.25
N PHE A 90 -2.40 13.49 -6.31
CA PHE A 90 -1.71 14.75 -6.04
C PHE A 90 -2.02 15.82 -7.08
N TYR A 91 -2.19 15.45 -8.35
CA TYR A 91 -2.62 16.39 -9.38
C TYR A 91 -4.02 16.97 -9.06
N LYS A 92 -4.99 16.12 -8.70
CA LYS A 92 -6.32 16.58 -8.26
C LYS A 92 -6.24 17.47 -7.03
N ALA A 93 -5.41 17.11 -6.05
CA ALA A 93 -5.20 17.93 -4.86
C ALA A 93 -4.64 19.31 -5.22
N SER A 94 -3.64 19.39 -6.10
CA SER A 94 -3.08 20.66 -6.57
C SER A 94 -4.09 21.51 -7.35
N LEU A 95 -4.98 20.88 -8.13
CA LEU A 95 -6.06 21.61 -8.80
C LEU A 95 -7.04 22.20 -7.79
N VAL A 96 -7.48 21.41 -6.80
CA VAL A 96 -8.38 21.90 -5.75
C VAL A 96 -7.72 23.01 -4.93
N ASP A 97 -6.45 22.84 -4.58
CA ASP A 97 -5.64 23.81 -3.84
C ASP A 97 -5.55 25.16 -4.57
N ALA A 98 -5.39 25.16 -5.90
CA ALA A 98 -5.34 26.38 -6.70
C ALA A 98 -6.62 27.24 -6.64
N PHE A 99 -7.77 26.64 -6.29
CA PHE A 99 -9.04 27.34 -6.08
C PHE A 99 -9.42 27.46 -4.60
N ASN A 100 -8.62 26.87 -3.71
CA ASN A 100 -8.86 26.88 -2.29
C ASN A 100 -8.38 28.22 -1.70
N ARG A 101 -9.24 28.86 -0.91
CA ARG A 101 -8.90 30.11 -0.21
C ARG A 101 -8.44 29.87 1.23
N ASP A 102 -8.54 28.63 1.69
CA ASP A 102 -8.24 28.21 3.05
C ASP A 102 -7.02 27.27 3.04
N GLU A 103 -5.89 27.74 3.57
CA GLU A 103 -4.64 26.97 3.60
C GLU A 103 -4.76 25.66 4.44
N GLU A 104 -5.72 25.56 5.35
CA GLU A 104 -5.84 24.44 6.28
C GLU A 104 -6.28 23.14 5.58
N ASN A 105 -6.98 23.24 4.45
CA ASN A 105 -7.55 22.10 3.72
C ASN A 105 -6.74 21.66 2.49
N SER A 106 -5.46 22.04 2.43
CA SER A 106 -4.56 21.63 1.35
C SER A 106 -4.05 20.20 1.52
N ALA A 107 -4.05 19.43 0.44
CA ALA A 107 -3.58 18.04 0.41
C ALA A 107 -2.49 17.81 -0.65
N THR A 108 -1.78 18.86 -1.06
CA THR A 108 -0.71 18.77 -2.06
C THR A 108 0.46 17.90 -1.59
N MET A 109 1.34 17.50 -2.52
CA MET A 109 2.56 16.75 -2.19
C MET A 109 3.44 17.52 -1.19
N GLU A 110 3.56 18.83 -1.36
CA GLU A 110 4.35 19.68 -0.48
C GLU A 110 3.81 19.70 0.96
N VAL A 111 2.49 19.69 1.10
CA VAL A 111 1.86 19.53 2.41
C VAL A 111 2.09 18.12 2.97
N HIS A 112 1.96 17.07 2.16
CA HIS A 112 2.23 15.69 2.60
C HIS A 112 3.68 15.46 3.04
N ILE A 113 4.65 16.12 2.41
CA ILE A 113 6.05 16.09 2.86
C ILE A 113 6.16 16.66 4.29
N LYS A 114 5.54 17.81 4.55
CA LYS A 114 5.54 18.42 5.90
C LYS A 114 4.82 17.53 6.91
N LEU A 115 3.67 16.97 6.53
CA LEU A 115 2.90 16.05 7.37
C LEU A 115 3.71 14.78 7.70
N LEU A 116 4.48 14.24 6.75
CA LEU A 116 5.30 13.06 6.98
C LEU A 116 6.49 13.36 7.91
N ILE A 117 7.09 14.56 7.82
CA ILE A 117 8.11 15.00 8.79
C ILE A 117 7.50 15.14 10.18
N LYS A 118 6.35 15.82 10.28
CA LYS A 118 5.62 15.98 11.54
C LYS A 118 5.24 14.63 12.14
N PHE A 119 4.81 13.69 11.31
CA PHE A 119 4.49 12.33 11.75
C PHE A 119 5.68 11.66 12.45
N PHE A 120 6.90 11.74 11.91
CA PHE A 120 8.07 11.19 12.60
C PHE A 120 8.50 12.01 13.82
N ASP A 121 8.32 13.33 13.80
CA ASP A 121 8.52 14.18 14.98
C ASP A 121 7.60 13.77 16.14
N ASP A 122 6.36 13.38 15.84
CA ASP A 122 5.36 12.98 16.84
C ASP A 122 5.52 11.48 17.22
N LEU A 123 5.81 10.59 16.25
CA LEU A 123 5.89 9.15 16.46
C LEU A 123 7.10 8.73 17.30
N ILE A 124 8.28 9.29 17.04
CA ILE A 124 9.53 8.83 17.65
C ILE A 124 9.53 9.01 19.19
N PRO A 125 9.06 10.15 19.73
CA PRO A 125 8.88 10.30 21.18
C PRO A 125 7.87 9.33 21.79
N LEU A 126 6.88 8.85 21.02
CA LEU A 126 5.83 7.95 21.49
C LEU A 126 6.23 6.46 21.51
N LEU A 127 7.43 6.09 21.05
CA LEU A 127 7.82 4.68 20.92
C LEU A 127 7.89 3.91 22.25
N ASP A 128 7.85 4.60 23.40
CA ASP A 128 7.72 3.98 24.72
C ASP A 128 6.28 3.61 25.08
N ASP A 129 5.28 4.25 24.47
CA ASP A 129 3.87 3.84 24.51
C ASP A 129 3.47 3.22 23.16
N GLU A 130 3.62 1.90 23.05
CA GLU A 130 3.29 1.16 21.83
C GLU A 130 1.83 1.38 21.40
N LYS A 131 0.90 1.45 22.36
CA LYS A 131 -0.53 1.60 22.03
C LYS A 131 -0.76 2.96 21.38
N GLU A 132 -0.26 4.03 21.98
CA GLU A 132 -0.41 5.38 21.44
C GLU A 132 0.27 5.52 20.07
N ALA A 133 1.48 4.97 19.93
CA ALA A 133 2.21 4.97 18.67
C ALA A 133 1.45 4.21 17.55
N VAL A 134 0.94 3.02 17.84
CA VAL A 134 0.14 2.24 16.88
C VAL A 134 -1.18 2.95 16.54
N ASP A 135 -1.86 3.53 17.54
CA ASP A 135 -3.11 4.28 17.32
C ASP A 135 -2.87 5.51 16.42
N LEU A 136 -1.75 6.23 16.60
CA LEU A 136 -1.33 7.32 15.71
C LEU A 136 -1.15 6.83 14.27
N ILE A 137 -0.41 5.74 14.06
CA ILE A 137 -0.14 5.19 12.73
C ILE A 137 -1.44 4.73 12.05
N ARG A 138 -2.28 3.96 12.77
CA ARG A 138 -3.54 3.44 12.23
C ARG A 138 -4.51 4.55 11.86
N ARG A 139 -4.56 5.64 12.64
CA ARG A 139 -5.41 6.80 12.34
C ARG A 139 -5.09 7.39 10.98
N ILE A 140 -3.81 7.54 10.64
CA ILE A 140 -3.38 8.04 9.32
C ILE A 140 -3.83 7.10 8.21
N GLY A 141 -3.66 5.79 8.39
CA GLY A 141 -4.15 4.81 7.43
C GLY A 141 -5.66 4.93 7.20
N SER A 142 -6.41 5.08 8.29
CA SER A 142 -7.87 5.17 8.29
C SER A 142 -8.38 6.44 7.59
N THR A 143 -7.75 7.60 7.80
CA THR A 143 -8.15 8.85 7.13
C THR A 143 -7.98 8.78 5.61
N HIS A 144 -7.00 8.01 5.12
CA HIS A 144 -6.79 7.80 3.69
C HIS A 144 -7.81 6.83 3.06
N ALA A 145 -8.62 6.11 3.85
CA ALA A 145 -9.61 5.16 3.34
C ALA A 145 -10.73 5.81 2.52
N ILE A 146 -10.95 7.13 2.67
CA ILE A 146 -11.86 7.89 1.82
C ILE A 146 -11.45 7.83 0.34
N LEU A 147 -10.15 7.77 0.06
CA LEU A 147 -9.60 7.71 -1.30
C LEU A 147 -9.83 6.36 -1.99
N ALA A 148 -10.20 5.32 -1.24
CA ALA A 148 -10.50 4.01 -1.80
C ALA A 148 -11.69 4.07 -2.78
N LYS A 149 -12.68 4.93 -2.49
CA LYS A 149 -13.86 5.12 -3.33
C LYS A 149 -13.62 6.12 -4.46
N SER A 150 -13.09 7.30 -4.12
CA SER A 150 -13.01 8.43 -5.07
C SER A 150 -11.82 8.34 -6.03
N CYS A 151 -10.75 7.67 -5.62
CA CYS A 151 -9.48 7.66 -6.34
C CYS A 151 -8.92 6.24 -6.58
N SER A 152 -9.71 5.19 -6.30
CA SER A 152 -9.26 3.80 -6.39
C SER A 152 -7.95 3.52 -5.65
N PHE A 153 -7.74 4.23 -4.52
CA PHE A 153 -6.59 4.01 -3.65
C PHE A 153 -6.70 2.64 -3.00
N THR A 154 -5.61 1.89 -2.97
CA THR A 154 -5.58 0.49 -2.55
C THR A 154 -4.36 0.20 -1.67
N SER A 155 -4.40 -0.90 -0.91
CA SER A 155 -3.35 -1.21 0.07
C SER A 155 -1.97 -1.48 -0.55
N ASP A 156 -1.90 -1.80 -1.84
CA ASP A 156 -0.65 -1.95 -2.62
C ASP A 156 0.13 -0.62 -2.71
N ILE A 157 -0.55 0.52 -2.69
CA ILE A 157 0.11 1.84 -2.68
C ILE A 157 0.93 2.02 -1.40
N TRP A 158 0.41 1.57 -0.26
CA TRP A 158 1.15 1.58 1.01
C TRP A 158 2.37 0.65 0.97
N GLU A 159 2.26 -0.53 0.34
CA GLU A 159 3.41 -1.41 0.14
C GLU A 159 4.49 -0.72 -0.67
N ARG A 160 4.11 -0.08 -1.77
CA ARG A 160 5.05 0.61 -2.64
C ARG A 160 5.70 1.80 -1.96
N LEU A 161 4.93 2.58 -1.19
CA LEU A 161 5.46 3.64 -0.34
C LEU A 161 6.48 3.07 0.66
N GLY A 162 6.16 1.95 1.28
CA GLY A 162 7.02 1.27 2.24
C GLY A 162 8.36 0.83 1.65
N GLU A 163 8.33 0.17 0.49
CA GLU A 163 9.53 -0.25 -0.24
C GLU A 163 10.45 0.94 -0.56
N ILE A 164 9.88 2.00 -1.17
CA ILE A 164 10.63 3.20 -1.55
C ILE A 164 11.18 3.90 -0.31
N THR A 165 10.36 4.10 0.72
CA THR A 165 10.77 4.78 1.95
C THR A 165 11.87 3.99 2.67
N MET A 166 11.74 2.66 2.72
CA MET A 166 12.76 1.79 3.30
C MET A 166 14.10 1.93 2.58
N GLU A 167 14.08 1.88 1.25
CA GLU A 167 15.29 2.08 0.44
C GLU A 167 15.91 3.46 0.69
N ARG A 168 15.13 4.54 0.56
CA ARG A 168 15.66 5.91 0.67
C ARG A 168 16.16 6.26 2.08
N VAL A 169 15.45 5.86 3.12
CA VAL A 169 15.85 6.13 4.51
C VAL A 169 17.07 5.28 4.90
N CYS A 170 17.06 3.98 4.59
CA CYS A 170 18.15 3.09 5.01
C CYS A 170 19.44 3.27 4.19
N THR A 171 19.37 3.89 3.01
CA THR A 171 20.55 4.24 2.20
C THR A 171 21.07 5.65 2.47
N HIS A 172 20.36 6.47 3.26
CA HIS A 172 20.81 7.81 3.59
C HIS A 172 22.08 7.76 4.44
N GLU A 173 23.07 8.60 4.10
CA GLU A 173 24.39 8.63 4.74
C GLU A 173 24.32 8.71 6.27
N THR A 174 23.41 9.52 6.82
CA THR A 174 23.16 9.66 8.26
C THR A 174 22.84 8.32 8.94
N LEU A 175 22.10 7.44 8.27
CA LEU A 175 21.67 6.15 8.82
C LEU A 175 22.72 5.06 8.64
N GLN A 176 23.58 5.19 7.63
CA GLN A 176 24.67 4.25 7.39
C GLN A 176 25.81 4.39 8.41
N LYS A 177 25.87 5.49 9.17
CA LYS A 177 26.87 5.70 10.22
C LYS A 177 26.86 4.63 11.30
N THR A 178 25.70 4.03 11.59
CA THR A 178 25.59 2.93 12.56
C THR A 178 24.68 1.82 12.07
N ARG A 179 25.15 0.57 12.21
CA ARG A 179 24.34 -0.61 11.88
C ARG A 179 23.08 -0.69 12.75
N GLU A 180 23.16 -0.23 14.00
CA GLU A 180 22.04 -0.26 14.94
C GLU A 180 20.90 0.68 14.50
N ALA A 181 21.20 1.93 14.13
CA ALA A 181 20.18 2.84 13.61
C ALA A 181 19.52 2.28 12.35
N SER A 182 20.32 1.80 11.39
CA SER A 182 19.80 1.17 10.17
C SER A 182 18.89 -0.03 10.45
N ARG A 183 19.16 -0.83 11.49
CA ARG A 183 18.29 -1.96 11.88
C ARG A 183 17.00 -1.46 12.52
N ALA A 184 17.11 -0.51 13.46
CA ALA A 184 15.96 0.06 14.14
C ALA A 184 14.98 0.73 13.15
N TRP A 185 15.48 1.47 12.17
CA TRP A 185 14.66 2.09 11.11
C TRP A 185 13.93 1.06 10.25
N ARG A 186 14.57 -0.06 9.89
CA ARG A 186 13.88 -1.13 9.14
C ARG A 186 12.72 -1.70 9.94
N THR A 187 12.94 -2.02 11.21
CA THR A 187 11.89 -2.52 12.10
C THR A 187 10.76 -1.52 12.27
N LEU A 188 11.08 -0.24 12.52
CA LEU A 188 10.09 0.81 12.68
C LEU A 188 9.26 1.01 11.40
N LEU A 189 9.91 1.16 10.25
CA LEU A 189 9.23 1.39 8.98
C LEU A 189 8.37 0.18 8.56
N ALA A 190 8.81 -1.05 8.83
CA ALA A 190 7.97 -2.23 8.62
C ALA A 190 6.68 -2.14 9.45
N CYS A 191 6.80 -1.82 10.75
CA CYS A 191 5.65 -1.63 11.64
C CYS A 191 4.74 -0.48 11.15
N VAL A 192 5.32 0.67 10.77
CA VAL A 192 4.56 1.82 10.27
C VAL A 192 3.71 1.43 9.05
N ILE A 193 4.30 0.72 8.08
CA ILE A 193 3.57 0.34 6.86
C ILE A 193 2.51 -0.71 7.15
N ASP A 194 2.80 -1.69 7.99
CA ASP A 194 1.83 -2.72 8.37
C ASP A 194 0.62 -2.10 9.10
N GLU A 195 0.85 -1.14 9.99
CA GLU A 195 -0.23 -0.49 10.75
C GLU A 195 -1.00 0.57 9.93
N LEU A 196 -0.34 1.30 9.02
CA LEU A 196 -1.01 2.16 8.05
C LEU A 196 -2.00 1.35 7.20
N ARG A 197 -1.55 0.20 6.71
CA ARG A 197 -2.39 -0.72 5.93
C ARG A 197 -3.54 -1.28 6.77
N SER A 198 -3.26 -1.70 7.99
CA SER A 198 -4.25 -2.24 8.91
C SER A 198 -5.38 -1.22 9.16
N GLY A 199 -5.04 0.03 9.47
CA GLY A 199 -6.01 1.11 9.62
C GLY A 199 -6.79 1.40 8.34
N PHE A 200 -6.09 1.52 7.21
CA PHE A 200 -6.72 1.75 5.91
C PHE A 200 -7.72 0.64 5.53
N ASP A 201 -7.31 -0.62 5.61
CA ASP A 201 -8.14 -1.76 5.25
C ASP A 201 -9.33 -1.93 6.20
N GLY A 202 -9.14 -1.61 7.49
CA GLY A 202 -10.21 -1.54 8.49
C GLY A 202 -11.33 -0.61 8.04
N GLU A 203 -10.99 0.64 7.77
CA GLU A 203 -11.94 1.70 7.44
C GLU A 203 -12.49 1.57 6.02
N ALA A 204 -11.67 1.18 5.04
CA ALA A 204 -12.11 0.99 3.66
C ALA A 204 -13.17 -0.11 3.52
N ARG A 205 -13.15 -1.14 4.38
CA ARG A 205 -14.19 -2.17 4.44
C ARG A 205 -15.51 -1.62 4.97
N ILE A 206 -15.48 -0.74 5.97
CA ILE A 206 -16.67 -0.10 6.54
C ILE A 206 -17.34 0.75 5.45
N HIS A 207 -16.56 1.57 4.76
CA HIS A 207 -17.05 2.39 3.64
C HIS A 207 -17.73 1.56 2.54
N LYS A 208 -17.25 0.35 2.22
CA LYS A 208 -17.90 -0.54 1.25
C LYS A 208 -19.24 -1.10 1.76
N LYS A 209 -19.31 -1.47 3.04
CA LYS A 209 -20.52 -2.03 3.65
C LYS A 209 -21.65 -0.99 3.76
N VAL A 210 -21.35 0.22 4.23
CA VAL A 210 -22.33 1.31 4.29
C VAL A 210 -22.91 1.62 2.90
N SER A 211 -22.05 1.68 1.88
CA SER A 211 -22.50 1.88 0.49
C SER A 211 -23.40 0.76 -0.04
N SER A 212 -23.26 -0.47 0.47
CA SER A 212 -24.11 -1.60 0.06
C SER A 212 -25.43 -1.60 0.83
N SER A 213 -25.42 -1.15 2.10
CA SER A 213 -26.62 -0.92 2.90
C SER A 213 -27.46 0.22 2.32
N ASP A 214 -26.84 1.32 1.92
CA ASP A 214 -27.51 2.46 1.26
C ASP A 214 -28.16 2.05 -0.08
N GLN A 215 -27.56 1.09 -0.80
CA GLN A 215 -28.15 0.54 -2.03
C GLN A 215 -29.36 -0.38 -1.77
N LEU A 216 -29.41 -1.04 -0.61
CA LEU A 216 -30.55 -1.88 -0.22
C LEU A 216 -31.71 -1.04 0.34
N GLU A 217 -31.43 0.07 1.02
CA GLU A 217 -32.47 1.01 1.49
C GLU A 217 -33.04 1.86 0.35
N ARG A 218 -32.28 2.07 -0.74
CA ARG A 218 -32.73 2.78 -1.95
C ARG A 218 -33.34 1.84 -3.00
N GLY A 219 -33.67 0.60 -2.61
CA GLY A 219 -34.13 -0.47 -3.50
C GLY A 219 -35.58 -0.35 -4.01
N ASP A 220 -36.31 0.73 -3.73
CA ASP A 220 -37.71 0.90 -4.18
C ASP A 220 -38.01 2.20 -4.95
N GLU A 221 -36.99 3.03 -5.22
CA GLU A 221 -37.18 4.22 -6.08
C GLU A 221 -36.22 4.17 -7.26
N SER A 222 -36.73 3.70 -8.40
CA SER A 222 -36.00 3.70 -9.68
C SER A 222 -35.49 5.10 -10.01
N PRO A 223 -34.16 5.34 -10.05
CA PRO A 223 -33.58 6.66 -10.30
C PRO A 223 -33.86 7.17 -11.72
N GLU A 224 -34.26 6.29 -12.64
CA GLU A 224 -34.69 6.70 -13.99
C GLU A 224 -36.03 7.45 -13.96
N ASN A 225 -36.95 7.08 -13.05
CA ASN A 225 -38.25 7.76 -12.96
C ASN A 225 -38.12 9.19 -12.43
N ASP A 226 -37.28 9.44 -11.42
CA ASP A 226 -37.06 10.78 -10.86
C ASP A 226 -36.38 11.72 -11.87
N LEU A 227 -35.43 11.21 -12.66
CA LEU A 227 -34.79 11.96 -13.73
C LEU A 227 -35.77 12.25 -14.89
N HIS A 228 -36.59 11.28 -15.29
CA HIS A 228 -37.61 11.49 -16.30
C HIS A 228 -38.68 12.48 -15.86
N GLU A 229 -39.09 12.46 -14.59
CA GLU A 229 -40.08 13.38 -14.04
C GLU A 229 -39.52 14.79 -13.91
N LYS A 230 -38.27 14.95 -13.43
CA LYS A 230 -37.59 16.27 -13.42
C LYS A 230 -37.39 16.85 -14.82
N MET A 231 -37.04 16.01 -15.80
CA MET A 231 -36.91 16.43 -17.20
C MET A 231 -38.26 16.78 -17.83
N ARG A 232 -39.36 16.18 -17.36
CA ARG A 232 -40.72 16.54 -17.77
C ARG A 232 -41.14 17.87 -17.13
N GLN A 233 -40.88 18.06 -15.84
CA GLN A 233 -41.21 19.28 -15.10
C GLN A 233 -40.49 20.49 -15.68
N LEU A 234 -39.18 20.40 -15.94
CA LEU A 234 -38.42 21.46 -16.61
C LEU A 234 -38.97 21.83 -17.99
N ARG A 235 -39.54 20.86 -18.72
CA ARG A 235 -40.17 21.09 -20.03
C ARG A 235 -41.51 21.81 -19.92
N VAL A 236 -42.26 21.57 -18.85
CA VAL A 236 -43.52 22.25 -18.54
C VAL A 236 -43.24 23.67 -18.07
N ASP A 237 -42.28 23.86 -17.17
CA ASP A 237 -41.89 25.17 -16.63
C ASP A 237 -41.36 26.08 -17.75
N TYR A 238 -40.56 25.54 -18.67
CA TYR A 238 -40.09 26.29 -19.85
C TYR A 238 -41.25 26.75 -20.74
N LYS A 239 -42.22 25.86 -21.02
CA LYS A 239 -43.42 26.20 -21.80
C LYS A 239 -44.29 27.25 -21.10
N ASN A 240 -44.36 27.23 -19.78
CA ASN A 240 -45.13 28.19 -18.99
C ASN A 240 -44.40 29.54 -18.81
N SER A 241 -43.08 29.56 -18.91
CA SER A 241 -42.26 30.78 -18.84
C SER A 241 -42.15 31.54 -20.16
N MET A 242 -42.61 30.95 -21.26
CA MET A 242 -42.64 31.62 -22.57
C MET A 242 -43.93 32.46 -22.68
N PRO A 243 -43.84 33.79 -22.73
CA PRO A 243 -44.99 34.60 -23.11
C PRO A 243 -45.33 34.25 -24.56
N TYR A 244 -46.62 33.97 -24.84
CA TYR A 244 -47.10 33.87 -26.21
C TYR A 244 -46.90 35.23 -26.90
N THR A 245 -45.81 35.36 -27.67
CA THR A 245 -45.68 36.00 -28.99
C THR A 245 -44.23 35.92 -29.46
#